data_AF-A0A1F8AAK0-F1
#
_entry.id   AF-A0A1F8AAK0-F1
#
_cell.length_a   1.000
_cell.length_b   1.000
_cell.length_c   1.000
_cell.angle_alpha   90.00
_cell.angle_beta   90.00
_cell.angle_gamma   90.00
#
_symmetry.space_group_name_H-M   'P 1'
#
loop_
_entity.id
_entity.type
_entity.pdbx_description
1 polymer ?
#
loop_
_entity_poly.entity_id
_entity_poly.type
_entity_poly.pdbx_seq_one_letter_code
_entity_poly.pdbx_strand_id
1 'polypeptide(L)'
;MRLTQSLILLSTFALLPAAWPTMHQRRSVLARGDEPPTLNGLVREYDKLSPAEIDMLLPRLSHKEHEKLHHCVASEDACTGHLLDLARHAQELGLLESFNNHR
;
A
#
# COMPACT_ATOMS: atom_id res chain seq x y z
N MET A 1 -18.87 33.60 -64.29
CA MET A 1 -17.51 33.62 -63.70
C MET A 1 -17.53 34.41 -62.40
N ARG A 2 -17.61 33.74 -61.25
CA ARG A 2 -17.07 34.23 -59.97
C ARG A 2 -16.63 33.01 -59.17
N LEU A 3 -15.32 32.88 -59.10
CA LEU A 3 -14.53 31.91 -58.37
C LEU A 3 -14.54 32.26 -56.88
N THR A 4 -14.37 31.22 -56.06
CA THR A 4 -13.68 31.21 -54.75
C THR A 4 -14.45 31.80 -53.55
N GLN A 5 -14.31 31.32 -52.32
CA GLN A 5 -13.42 30.30 -51.77
C GLN A 5 -14.00 29.78 -50.46
N SER A 6 -14.03 28.46 -50.32
CA SER A 6 -14.23 27.73 -49.08
C SER A 6 -12.90 27.67 -48.29
N LEU A 7 -12.94 28.00 -47.00
CA LEU A 7 -11.87 27.74 -46.02
C LEU A 7 -12.56 27.32 -44.70
N ILE A 8 -12.86 26.04 -44.54
CA ILE A 8 -12.07 25.03 -43.82
C ILE A 8 -12.01 25.31 -42.32
N LEU A 9 -12.86 24.56 -41.61
CA LEU A 9 -12.90 24.35 -40.17
C LEU A 9 -11.54 23.82 -39.69
N LEU A 10 -10.86 24.55 -38.80
CA LEU A 10 -9.78 23.99 -37.99
C LEU A 10 -10.35 23.49 -36.66
N SER A 11 -10.61 22.18 -36.60
CA SER A 11 -10.86 21.46 -35.35
C SER A 11 -9.54 21.34 -34.57
N THR A 12 -9.37 22.12 -33.53
CA THR A 12 -8.30 21.91 -32.54
C THR A 12 -8.68 20.79 -31.57
N PHE A 13 -8.68 19.55 -32.06
CA PHE A 13 -8.55 18.37 -31.20
C PHE A 13 -7.08 18.26 -30.78
N ALA A 14 -6.69 18.99 -29.74
CA ALA A 14 -5.44 18.76 -29.05
C ALA A 14 -5.62 17.51 -28.16
N LEU A 15 -5.25 16.37 -28.73
CA LEU A 15 -5.04 15.10 -28.06
C LEU A 15 -3.97 15.28 -26.97
N LEU A 16 -4.39 15.53 -25.73
CA LEU A 16 -3.55 15.26 -24.57
C LEU A 16 -3.55 13.74 -24.36
N PRO A 17 -2.41 13.04 -24.50
CA PRO A 17 -2.33 11.69 -23.98
C PRO A 17 -2.43 11.81 -22.46
N ALA A 18 -3.56 11.36 -21.91
CA ALA A 18 -3.67 11.03 -20.51
C ALA A 18 -2.55 10.04 -20.21
N ALA A 19 -1.46 10.52 -19.63
CA ALA A 19 -0.42 9.70 -19.04
C ALA A 19 -1.08 8.98 -17.86
N TRP A 20 -1.75 7.86 -18.13
CA TRP A 20 -1.99 6.88 -17.10
C TRP A 20 -0.62 6.32 -16.75
N PRO A 21 -0.13 6.50 -15.51
CA PRO A 21 0.93 5.63 -15.06
C PRO A 21 0.32 4.23 -15.14
N THR A 22 0.82 3.43 -16.07
CA THR A 22 0.72 1.98 -15.98
C THR A 22 1.30 1.65 -14.61
N MET A 23 0.43 1.50 -13.61
CA MET A 23 0.77 0.79 -12.37
C MET A 23 1.26 -0.55 -12.85
N HIS A 24 2.58 -0.72 -12.88
CA HIS A 24 3.17 -2.02 -13.06
C HIS A 24 2.51 -2.90 -12.01
N GLN A 25 1.73 -3.85 -12.50
CA GLN A 25 1.07 -4.89 -11.76
C GLN A 25 2.15 -5.77 -11.13
N ARG A 26 2.84 -5.25 -10.12
CA ARG A 26 3.55 -6.03 -9.13
C ARG A 26 2.45 -6.80 -8.43
N ARG A 27 2.21 -8.02 -8.92
CA ARG A 27 1.44 -9.03 -8.20
C ARG A 27 2.21 -9.33 -6.91
N SER A 28 2.06 -8.46 -5.93
CA SER A 28 2.38 -8.74 -4.54
C SER A 28 1.46 -9.90 -4.14
N VAL A 29 1.97 -10.86 -3.37
CA VAL A 29 1.15 -11.98 -2.86
C VAL A 29 -0.03 -11.44 -2.03
N LEU A 30 0.09 -10.20 -1.55
CA LEU A 30 -0.90 -9.44 -0.80
C LEU A 30 -2.03 -8.83 -1.67
N ALA A 31 -1.92 -8.90 -2.99
CA ALA A 31 -2.93 -8.42 -3.95
C ALA A 31 -3.90 -9.52 -4.43
N ARG A 32 -4.04 -10.62 -3.69
CA ARG A 32 -5.25 -11.46 -3.81
C ARG A 32 -6.36 -10.73 -3.07
N GLY A 33 -7.16 -9.95 -3.80
CA GLY A 33 -8.23 -9.11 -3.23
C GLY A 33 -9.26 -9.85 -2.35
N ASP A 34 -9.26 -11.18 -2.36
CA ASP A 34 -10.14 -12.03 -1.57
C ASP A 34 -9.52 -12.57 -0.26
N GLU A 35 -8.20 -12.50 -0.07
CA GLU A 35 -7.53 -13.07 1.11
C GLU A 35 -6.94 -11.95 1.99
N PRO A 36 -7.19 -11.96 3.32
CA PRO A 36 -6.62 -10.95 4.21
C PRO A 36 -5.09 -11.03 4.19
N PRO A 37 -4.40 -9.87 4.28
CA PRO A 37 -2.95 -9.85 4.31
C PRO A 37 -2.44 -10.61 5.53
N THR A 38 -1.31 -11.28 5.38
CA THR A 38 -0.65 -11.97 6.50
C THR A 38 0.66 -11.28 6.86
N LEU A 39 1.01 -11.30 8.14
CA LEU A 39 2.22 -10.68 8.66
C LEU A 39 3.48 -11.26 7.99
N ASN A 40 3.51 -12.58 7.77
CA ASN A 40 4.60 -13.23 7.04
C ASN A 40 4.70 -12.77 5.58
N GLY A 41 3.56 -12.49 4.94
CA GLY A 41 3.51 -11.91 3.60
C GLY A 41 4.10 -10.50 3.57
N LEU A 42 3.74 -9.65 4.55
CA LEU A 42 4.29 -8.30 4.69
C LEU A 42 5.80 -8.34 4.92
N VAL A 43 6.28 -9.19 5.83
CA VAL A 43 7.74 -9.33 6.09
C VAL A 43 8.49 -9.78 4.83
N ARG A 44 7.94 -10.73 4.07
CA ARG A 44 8.60 -11.25 2.85
C ARG A 44 8.66 -10.22 1.72
N GLU A 45 7.70 -9.32 1.67
CA GLU A 45 7.57 -8.32 0.61
C GLU A 45 7.95 -6.91 1.08
N TYR A 46 8.45 -6.76 2.30
CA TYR A 46 8.70 -5.47 2.95
C TYR A 46 9.49 -4.50 2.05
N ASP A 47 10.63 -4.93 1.50
CA ASP A 47 11.48 -4.10 0.62
C ASP A 47 10.82 -3.73 -0.73
N LYS A 48 9.72 -4.39 -1.09
CA LYS A 48 8.98 -4.19 -2.34
C LYS A 48 7.74 -3.31 -2.13
N LEU A 49 7.28 -3.18 -0.89
CA LEU A 49 6.13 -2.37 -0.50
C LEU A 49 6.59 -0.93 -0.28
N SER A 50 5.80 0.01 -0.78
CA SER A 50 5.91 1.40 -0.43
C SER A 50 5.38 1.65 1.00
N PRO A 51 5.83 2.70 1.69
CA PRO A 51 5.30 3.07 3.00
C PRO A 51 3.76 3.18 3.02
N ALA A 52 3.17 3.76 1.97
CA ALA A 52 1.72 3.88 1.83
C ALA A 52 1.01 2.53 1.70
N GLU A 53 1.63 1.53 1.06
CA GLU A 53 1.08 0.17 1.00
C GLU A 53 1.15 -0.49 2.38
N ILE A 54 2.23 -0.28 3.13
CA ILE A 54 2.37 -0.78 4.51
C ILE A 54 1.29 -0.16 5.41
N ASP A 55 1.08 1.16 5.32
CA ASP A 55 0.01 1.88 6.04
C ASP A 55 -1.39 1.33 5.74
N MET A 56 -1.63 0.95 4.48
CA MET A 56 -2.91 0.38 4.07
C MET A 56 -3.09 -1.07 4.55
N LEU A 57 -2.02 -1.85 4.60
CA LEU A 57 -2.06 -3.29 4.86
C LEU A 57 -1.98 -3.63 6.34
N LEU A 58 -1.23 -2.88 7.14
CA LEU A 58 -1.08 -3.10 8.59
C LEU A 58 -2.43 -3.13 9.34
N PRO A 59 -3.37 -2.19 9.13
CA PRO A 59 -4.68 -2.22 9.78
C PRO A 59 -5.56 -3.42 9.37
N ARG A 60 -5.26 -4.04 8.22
CA ARG A 60 -6.01 -5.19 7.67
C ARG A 60 -5.51 -6.54 8.17
N LEU A 61 -4.42 -6.56 8.93
CA LEU A 61 -3.96 -7.78 9.59
C LEU A 61 -5.01 -8.28 10.58
N SER A 62 -4.98 -9.58 10.84
CA SER A 62 -5.86 -10.17 11.84
C SER A 62 -5.46 -9.73 13.26
N HIS A 63 -6.41 -9.78 14.20
CA HIS A 63 -6.14 -9.47 15.61
C HIS A 63 -4.96 -10.29 16.19
N LYS A 64 -4.86 -11.57 15.82
CA LYS A 64 -3.76 -12.46 16.22
C LYS A 64 -2.41 -12.00 15.68
N GLU A 65 -2.37 -11.33 14.54
CA GLU A 65 -1.15 -10.78 13.97
C GLU A 65 -0.77 -9.45 14.63
N HIS A 66 -1.75 -8.59 14.94
CA HIS A 66 -1.51 -7.42 15.78
C HIS A 66 -1.00 -7.80 17.17
N GLU A 67 -1.52 -8.87 17.78
CA GLU A 67 -1.04 -9.41 19.04
C GLU A 67 0.44 -9.84 18.97
N LYS A 68 0.86 -10.46 17.85
CA LYS A 68 2.28 -10.79 17.63
C LYS A 68 3.16 -9.55 17.53
N LEU A 69 2.69 -8.53 16.81
CA LEU A 69 3.39 -7.25 16.70
C LEU A 69 3.49 -6.56 18.07
N HIS A 70 2.43 -6.61 18.89
CA HIS A 70 2.46 -6.11 20.25
C HIS A 70 3.53 -6.80 21.09
N HIS A 71 3.60 -8.14 21.06
CA HIS A 71 4.65 -8.89 21.73
C HIS A 71 6.05 -8.55 21.22
N CYS A 72 6.21 -8.30 19.91
CA CYS A 72 7.49 -7.84 19.34
C CYS A 72 7.95 -6.50 19.92
N VAL A 73 7.04 -5.55 20.10
CA VAL A 73 7.39 -4.24 20.69
C VAL A 73 7.62 -4.36 22.20
N ALA A 74 6.82 -5.18 22.89
CA ALA A 74 6.89 -5.34 24.34
C ALA A 74 8.16 -6.06 24.83
N SER A 75 8.86 -6.77 23.95
CA SER A 75 10.08 -7.51 24.23
C SER A 75 11.11 -7.22 23.15
N GLU A 76 12.06 -6.31 23.42
CA GLU A 76 13.06 -5.83 22.46
C GLU A 76 13.87 -6.96 21.78
N ASP A 77 14.04 -8.10 22.46
CA ASP A 77 14.75 -9.28 21.93
C ASP A 77 13.85 -10.28 21.18
N ALA A 78 12.53 -10.07 21.14
CA ALA A 78 11.61 -11.05 20.55
C ALA A 78 11.60 -11.01 19.01
N CYS A 79 11.91 -9.86 18.42
CA CYS A 79 11.75 -9.62 16.99
C CYS A 79 12.91 -8.79 16.42
N THR A 80 13.36 -9.18 15.21
CA THR A 80 14.49 -8.53 14.51
C THR A 80 14.15 -8.25 13.06
N GLY A 81 14.83 -7.27 12.45
CA GLY A 81 14.67 -6.92 11.03
C GLY A 81 13.28 -6.37 10.72
N HIS A 82 12.76 -6.66 9.53
CA HIS A 82 11.50 -6.10 9.04
C HIS A 82 10.29 -6.37 9.94
N LEU A 83 10.32 -7.44 10.75
CA LEU A 83 9.25 -7.71 11.71
C LEU A 83 9.21 -6.66 12.83
N LEU A 84 10.38 -6.22 13.31
CA LEU A 84 10.49 -5.15 14.30
C LEU A 84 10.09 -3.81 13.68
N ASP A 85 10.47 -3.55 12.43
CA ASP A 85 10.08 -2.32 11.73
C ASP A 85 8.56 -2.24 11.56
N LEU A 86 7.91 -3.34 11.15
CA LEU A 86 6.45 -3.43 11.07
C LEU A 86 5.77 -3.27 12.44
N ALA A 87 6.38 -3.79 13.51
CA ALA A 87 5.85 -3.68 14.86
C ALA A 87 5.88 -2.25 15.38
N ARG A 88 6.99 -1.54 15.17
CA ARG A 88 7.10 -0.10 15.48
C ARG A 88 6.13 0.72 14.67
N HIS A 89 6.02 0.45 13.38
CA HIS A 89 5.09 1.15 12.50
C HIS A 89 3.63 0.95 12.93
N ALA A 90 3.24 -0.27 13.30
CA ALA A 90 1.92 -0.56 13.84
C ALA A 90 1.65 0.14 15.19
N GLN A 91 2.68 0.32 16.01
CA GLN A 91 2.60 1.10 17.25
C GLN A 91 2.39 2.60 16.97
N GLU A 92 3.14 3.17 16.03
CA GLU A 92 3.02 4.57 15.62
C GLU A 92 1.62 4.89 15.05
N LEU A 93 1.01 3.93 14.35
CA LEU A 93 -0.36 4.03 13.85
C LEU A 93 -1.45 3.83 14.93
N GLY A 94 -1.06 3.55 16.18
CA GLY A 94 -2.00 3.31 17.29
C GLY A 94 -2.74 1.96 17.21
N LEU A 95 -2.36 1.06 16.30
CA LEU A 95 -3.06 -0.22 16.10
C LEU A 95 -2.89 -1.17 17.29
N LEU A 96 -1.81 -0.99 18.05
CA LEU A 96 -1.43 -1.87 19.17
C LEU A 96 -1.91 -1.37 20.53
N GLU A 97 -2.54 -0.19 20.62
CA GLU A 97 -2.96 0.42 21.88
C GLU A 97 -3.94 -0.46 22.67
N SER A 98 -4.81 -1.17 21.96
CA SER A 98 -5.81 -2.07 22.56
C SER A 98 -5.20 -3.18 23.41
N PHE A 99 -3.96 -3.60 23.13
CA PHE A 99 -3.26 -4.66 23.87
C PHE A 99 -2.54 -4.14 25.13
N ASN A 100 -2.30 -2.83 25.24
CA ASN A 100 -1.64 -2.25 26.41
C ASN A 100 -2.51 -2.28 27.68
N ASN A 101 -3.83 -2.33 27.51
CA ASN A 101 -4.81 -2.34 28.61
C ASN A 101 -5.04 -3.75 29.22
N HIS A 102 -4.40 -4.78 28.68
CA HIS A 102 -4.53 -6.16 29.15
C HIS A 102 -3.36 -6.63 30.02
N ARG A 103 -2.49 -5.71 30.47
CA ARG A 103 -1.30 -6.01 31.26
C ARG A 103 -1.48 -5.74 32.76
#